data_AF-A0A1H3R0V4-F1
#
_entry.id   AF-A0A1H3R0V4-F1
#
_cell.length_a   1.000
_cell.length_b   1.000
_cell.length_c   1.000
_cell.angle_alpha   90.00
_cell.angle_beta   90.00
_cell.angle_gamma   90.00
#
_symmetry.space_group_name_H-M   'P 1'
#
loop_
_entity.id
_entity.type
_entity.pdbx_description
1 polymer ?
#
loop_
_entity_poly.entity_id
_entity_poly.type
_entity_poly.pdbx_seq_one_letter_code
_entity_poly.pdbx_strand_id
1 'polypeptide(L)' 'MKRKLSVKDAAAILGKGEQFVRIGLQRNILPIGTAVKVSTLWTYHISPKLLEDYVGKEAMEEWYAEHNEAV' A
#
# COMPACT_ATOMS: atom_id res chain seq x y z
N MET A 1 17.17 -6.81 -1.04
CA MET A 1 16.05 -7.11 -0.11
C MET A 1 14.77 -6.54 -0.71
N LYS A 2 13.68 -7.32 -0.81
CA LYS A 2 12.39 -6.82 -1.33
C LYS A 2 11.74 -5.95 -0.26
N ARG A 3 11.68 -4.63 -0.48
CA ARG A 3 11.04 -3.68 0.45
C ARG A 3 9.53 -4.02 0.52
N LYS A 4 9.00 -4.11 1.74
CA LYS A 4 7.56 -4.33 1.97
C LYS A 4 6.88 -2.97 2.03
N LEU A 5 5.79 -2.79 1.28
CA LEU A 5 4.96 -1.58 1.36
C LEU A 5 4.12 -1.62 2.63
N SER A 6 4.20 -0.55 3.42
CA SER A 6 3.34 -0.31 4.57
C SER A 6 2.04 0.37 4.15
N VAL A 7 1.07 0.41 5.08
CA VAL A 7 -0.18 1.18 4.90
C VAL A 7 0.11 2.66 4.64
N LYS A 8 1.16 3.20 5.27
CA LYS A 8 1.58 4.58 5.10
C LYS A 8 2.11 4.82 3.68
N ASP A 9 2.92 3.91 3.16
CA ASP A 9 3.47 4.02 1.81
C ASP A 9 2.34 3.97 0.77
N ALA A 10 1.43 2.99 0.88
CA ALA A 10 0.29 2.91 -0.02
C ALA A 10 -0.63 4.14 0.07
N ALA A 11 -0.81 4.72 1.27
CA ALA A 11 -1.60 5.93 1.44
C ALA A 11 -0.95 7.14 0.74
N ALA A 12 0.38 7.28 0.86
CA ALA A 12 1.14 8.31 0.16
C ALA A 12 1.03 8.17 -1.36
N ILE A 13 1.26 6.96 -1.89
CA ILE A 13 1.15 6.65 -3.33
C ILE A 13 -0.26 6.94 -3.86
N LEU A 14 -1.30 6.66 -3.08
CA LEU A 14 -2.70 6.92 -3.46
C LEU A 14 -3.12 8.39 -3.31
N GLY A 15 -2.30 9.23 -2.66
CA GLY A 15 -2.70 10.58 -2.25
C GLY A 15 -3.91 10.59 -1.31
N LYS A 16 -4.05 9.56 -0.44
CA LYS A 16 -5.17 9.38 0.50
C LYS A 16 -4.65 9.22 1.93
N GLY A 17 -5.55 9.27 2.90
CA GLY A 17 -5.22 8.98 4.30
C GLY A 17 -5.09 7.48 4.58
N GLU A 18 -4.28 7.09 5.58
CA GLU A 18 -4.09 5.69 5.98
C GLU A 18 -5.42 4.97 6.30
N GLN A 19 -6.40 5.67 6.88
CA GLN A 19 -7.71 5.09 7.18
C GLN A 19 -8.49 4.64 5.93
N PHE A 20 -8.33 5.35 4.80
CA PHE A 20 -8.91 4.94 3.53
C PHE A 20 -8.36 3.56 3.12
N VAL A 21 -7.04 3.38 3.19
CA VAL A 21 -6.37 2.12 2.88
C VAL A 21 -6.79 1.01 3.85
N ARG A 22 -6.85 1.30 5.16
CA ARG A 22 -7.27 0.33 6.18
C ARG A 22 -8.69 -0.15 5.95
N ILE A 23 -9.66 0.77 5.84
CA ILE A 23 -11.06 0.42 5.62
C ILE A 23 -11.24 -0.29 4.28
N GLY A 24 -10.52 0.17 3.26
CA GLY A 24 -10.51 -0.41 1.93
C GLY A 24 -10.11 -1.89 1.92
N LEU A 25 -9.01 -2.21 2.59
CA LEU A 25 -8.49 -3.58 2.70
C LEU A 25 -9.33 -4.44 3.64
N GLN A 26 -9.78 -3.89 4.78
CA GLN A 26 -10.61 -4.62 5.76
C GLN A 26 -11.97 -5.04 5.18
N ARG A 27 -12.55 -4.20 4.31
CA ARG A 27 -13.83 -4.47 3.65
C ARG A 27 -13.68 -5.17 2.30
N ASN A 28 -12.46 -5.48 1.88
CA ASN A 28 -12.15 -6.11 0.59
C ASN A 28 -12.69 -5.31 -0.63
N ILE A 29 -12.69 -3.98 -0.53
CA ILE A 29 -13.14 -3.05 -1.59
C ILE A 29 -11.97 -2.41 -2.35
N LEU A 30 -10.77 -2.39 -1.76
CA LEU A 30 -9.57 -1.79 -2.35
C LEU A 30 -8.66 -2.92 -2.88
N PRO A 31 -8.54 -3.10 -4.20
CA PRO A 31 -7.91 -4.28 -4.80
C PRO A 31 -6.37 -4.20 -4.86
N ILE A 32 -5.72 -3.70 -3.80
CA ILE A 32 -4.25 -3.51 -3.76
C ILE A 32 -3.53 -4.51 -2.85
N GLY A 33 -4.29 -5.40 -2.19
CA GLY A 33 -3.75 -6.30 -1.19
C GLY A 33 -4.84 -6.94 -0.34
N THR A 34 -4.52 -7.27 0.91
CA THR A 34 -5.44 -7.90 1.85
C THR A 34 -5.18 -7.41 3.26
N ALA A 35 -6.23 -7.31 4.05
CA ALA A 35 -6.14 -7.20 5.50
C ALA A 35 -6.78 -8.43 6.15
N VAL A 36 -6.11 -9.01 7.13
CA VAL A 36 -6.62 -10.14 7.92
C VAL A 36 -6.62 -9.73 9.38
N LYS A 37 -7.73 -10.01 10.08
CA LYS A 37 -7.83 -9.80 11.51
C LYS A 37 -7.23 -11.00 12.24
N VAL A 38 -6.10 -10.79 12.90
CA VAL A 38 -5.42 -11.78 13.74
C VAL A 38 -5.74 -11.45 15.20
N SER A 39 -6.71 -12.16 15.77
CA SER A 39 -7.28 -11.87 17.09
C SER A 39 -7.88 -10.45 17.17
N THR A 40 -7.29 -9.54 17.95
CA THR A 40 -7.73 -8.14 18.10
C THR A 40 -7.06 -7.19 17.12
N LEU A 41 -5.95 -7.61 16.50
CA LEU A 41 -5.12 -6.79 15.62
C LEU A 41 -5.41 -7.07 14.15
N TRP A 42 -5.17 -6.07 13.31
CA TRP A 42 -5.22 -6.22 11.87
C TRP A 42 -3.81 -6.30 11.30
N THR A 43 -3.56 -7.33 10.50
CA THR A 43 -2.35 -7.48 9.70
C THR A 43 -2.66 -7.12 8.26
N TYR A 44 -1.79 -6.31 7.66
CA TYR A 44 -1.96 -5.80 6.30
C TYR A 44 -0.86 -6.37 5.42
N HIS A 45 -1.25 -6.78 4.22
CA HIS A 45 -0.35 -7.15 3.15
C HIS A 45 -0.71 -6.35 1.91
N ILE A 46 0.17 -5.43 1.52
CA ILE A 46 0.02 -4.63 0.29
C ILE A 46 0.92 -5.24 -0.77
N SER A 47 0.32 -5.60 -1.91
CA SER A 47 1.06 -6.15 -3.04
C SER A 47 1.55 -4.99 -3.91
N PRO A 48 2.89 -4.79 -4.07
CA PRO A 48 3.40 -3.73 -4.94
C PRO A 48 2.86 -3.83 -6.37
N LYS A 49 2.72 -5.07 -6.87
CA LYS A 49 2.18 -5.32 -8.21
C LYS A 49 0.72 -4.86 -8.34
N LEU A 50 -0.13 -5.21 -7.36
CA LEU A 50 -1.55 -4.80 -7.42
C LEU A 50 -1.72 -3.30 -7.22
N LEU A 51 -0.85 -2.70 -6.40
CA LEU A 51 -0.86 -1.25 -6.23
C LEU A 51 -0.45 -0.55 -7.53
N GLU A 52 0.62 -0.99 -8.19
CA GLU A 52 1.05 -0.50 -9.51
C GLU A 52 -0.06 -0.62 -10.55
N ASP A 53 -0.70 -1.79 -10.63
CA ASP A 53 -1.83 -2.01 -11.55
C ASP A 53 -3.01 -1.06 -11.26
N TYR A 54 -3.17 -0.61 -10.01
CA TYR A 54 -4.28 0.26 -9.56
C TYR A 54 -3.99 1.77 -9.76
N VAL A 55 -2.76 2.23 -9.49
CA VAL A 55 -2.40 3.66 -9.59
C VAL A 55 -1.68 4.04 -10.89
N GLY A 56 -1.16 3.04 -11.61
CA GLY A 56 -0.28 3.23 -12.75
C GLY A 56 1.21 3.17 -12.37
N LYS A 57 2.05 2.90 -13.37
CA LYS A 57 3.51 2.80 -13.18
C LYS A 57 4.16 4.10 -12.74
N GLU A 58 3.72 5.23 -13.29
CA GLU A 58 4.32 6.54 -13.06
C GLU A 58 4.34 6.90 -11.57
N ALA A 59 3.20 6.79 -10.87
CA ALA A 59 3.12 7.07 -9.43
C ALA A 59 3.98 6.12 -8.57
N MET A 60 4.16 4.87 -8.99
CA MET A 60 5.05 3.93 -8.29
C MET A 60 6.53 4.25 -8.52
N GLU A 61 6.89 4.62 -9.76
CA GLU A 61 8.26 4.99 -10.13
C GLU A 61 8.70 6.27 -9.41
N GLU A 62 7.83 7.29 -9.35
CA GLU A 62 8.06 8.52 -8.58
C GLU A 62 8.32 8.21 -7.10
N TRP A 63 7.46 7.41 -6.48
CA TRP A 63 7.63 7.02 -5.08
C TRP A 63 8.95 6.27 -4.84
N TYR A 64 9.33 5.36 -5.75
CA TYR A 64 10.61 4.65 -5.65
C TYR A 64 11.82 5.56 -5.84
N ALA A 65 11.76 6.55 -6.74
CA ALA A 65 12.84 7.50 -6.95
C ALA A 65 13.12 8.30 -5.67
N GLU A 66 12.07 8.87 -5.07
CA GLU A 66 12.17 9.64 -3.83
C GLU A 66 12.70 8.81 -2.64
N HIS A 67 12.30 7.54 -2.56
CA HIS A 67 12.60 6.67 -1.41
C HIS A 67 13.81 5.74 -1.62
N ASN A 68 14.46 5.77 -2.79
CA ASN A 68 15.72 5.07 -3.04
C ASN A 68 16.96 5.95 -2.81
N GLU A 69 16.83 7.28 -2.86
CA GLU A 69 17.93 8.20 -2.55
C GLU A 69 18.20 8.36 -1.04
N ALA A 70 17.32 7.83 -0.19
CA ALA A 70 17.43 7.92 1.28
C ALA A 70 18.24 6.78 1.94
N VAL A 71 19.06 6.02 1.19
CA VAL A 71 19.89 4.91 1.71
C VAL A 71 21.35 5.09 1.32
#